data_AF-A0AAN6RXD7-F1
#
_entry.id   AF-A0AAN6RXD7-F1
#
_cell.length_a   1.000
_cell.length_b   1.000
_cell.length_c   1.000
_cell.angle_alpha   90.00
_cell.angle_beta   90.00
_cell.angle_gamma   90.00
#
_symmetry.space_group_name_H-M   'P 1'
#
loop_
_entity.id
_entity.type
_entity.pdbx_description
1 polymer ?
#
loop_
_entity_poly.entity_id
_entity_poly.type
_entity_poly.pdbx_seq_one_letter_code
_entity_poly.pdbx_strand_id
1 'polypeptide(L)'
;MDELRHHEGITPREYWTQPEQRTQHAEPQGFWGKLRAPWILLCVIALLVASLIGFPVAVALLTRRLNAANCCATTSTTPTATATFDDACSTNGSETTYTIPYGNRDTFVLFCNKDLGPSDIYAVTTPTFKTCMDACSNYRGSYATGNLTCDGVSFVPAWVNRTKAAETGSIGSCFLKHGPFSEANLTKPRDGLGPMHSALFTA
;
A
#
# COMPACT_ATOMS: atom_id res chain seq x y z
N MET A 1 -57.48 16.23 5.07
CA MET A 1 -58.16 15.30 4.14
C MET A 1 -57.64 15.66 2.76
N ASP A 2 -57.27 14.64 1.97
CA ASP A 2 -56.83 14.69 0.57
C ASP A 2 -55.40 15.25 0.35
N GLU A 3 -54.48 14.63 -0.39
CA GLU A 3 -54.52 13.46 -1.26
C GLU A 3 -53.08 12.94 -1.46
N LEU A 4 -52.90 11.62 -1.43
CA LEU A 4 -51.67 10.89 -1.74
C LEU A 4 -51.46 10.79 -3.27
N ARG A 5 -50.26 11.10 -3.77
CA ARG A 5 -49.68 10.60 -5.04
C ARG A 5 -48.16 10.47 -4.84
N HIS A 6 -47.57 9.30 -4.57
CA HIS A 6 -47.31 8.18 -5.48
C HIS A 6 -46.80 8.60 -6.87
N HIS A 7 -45.47 8.66 -6.99
CA HIS A 7 -44.79 8.45 -8.27
C HIS A 7 -43.70 7.41 -8.07
N GLU A 8 -44.02 6.20 -8.51
CA GLU A 8 -43.08 5.13 -8.79
C GLU A 8 -42.38 5.37 -10.12
N GLY A 9 -41.14 4.87 -10.23
CA GLY A 9 -40.63 4.27 -11.45
C GLY A 9 -39.87 5.18 -12.42
N ILE A 10 -38.58 4.88 -12.61
CA ILE A 10 -38.00 4.33 -13.86
C ILE A 10 -36.47 4.46 -13.74
N THR A 11 -35.78 3.33 -13.58
CA THR A 11 -34.34 3.23 -13.77
C THR A 11 -34.03 2.85 -15.22
N PRO A 12 -33.13 3.57 -15.93
CA PRO A 12 -32.62 3.10 -17.21
C PRO A 12 -31.58 2.00 -16.96
N ARG A 13 -31.92 0.78 -17.37
CA ARG A 13 -31.02 -0.36 -17.49
C ARG A 13 -30.17 -0.14 -18.75
N GLU A 14 -28.93 0.32 -18.60
CA GLU A 14 -27.96 0.37 -19.70
C GLU A 14 -27.58 -1.07 -20.11
N TYR A 15 -28.02 -1.43 -21.31
CA TYR A 15 -27.62 -2.66 -21.99
C TYR A 15 -26.22 -2.45 -22.58
N TRP A 16 -25.25 -3.24 -22.12
CA TRP A 16 -23.98 -3.41 -22.81
C TRP A 16 -24.21 -4.14 -24.13
N THR A 17 -24.17 -3.39 -25.24
CA THR A 17 -24.04 -3.93 -26.60
C THR A 17 -22.67 -4.60 -26.74
N GLN A 18 -22.67 -5.92 -26.97
CA GLN A 18 -21.48 -6.66 -27.38
C GLN A 18 -20.96 -6.16 -28.73
N PRO A 19 -19.65 -5.95 -28.91
CA PRO A 19 -19.08 -5.69 -30.22
C PRO A 19 -19.08 -6.98 -31.07
N GLU A 20 -19.90 -6.92 -32.13
CA GLU A 20 -19.71 -7.48 -33.47
C GLU A 20 -18.59 -8.52 -33.64
N GLN A 21 -18.94 -9.81 -33.62
CA GLN A 21 -18.07 -10.86 -34.14
C GLN A 21 -18.02 -10.77 -35.67
N ARG A 22 -16.98 -10.11 -36.19
CA ARG A 22 -16.65 -10.16 -37.62
C ARG A 22 -16.11 -11.54 -37.97
N THR A 23 -16.94 -12.32 -38.65
CA THR A 23 -16.59 -13.56 -39.32
C THR A 23 -15.68 -13.29 -40.52
N GLN A 24 -15.04 -14.36 -41.01
CA GLN A 24 -14.24 -14.50 -42.24
C GLN A 24 -12.74 -14.16 -42.07
N HIS A 25 -11.77 -15.00 -42.44
CA HIS A 25 -11.68 -15.94 -43.56
C HIS A 25 -10.87 -17.21 -43.21
N ALA A 26 -11.27 -18.35 -43.78
CA ALA A 26 -10.50 -19.59 -43.79
C ALA A 26 -9.36 -19.53 -44.83
N GLU A 27 -8.12 -19.81 -44.38
CA GLU A 27 -6.96 -20.12 -45.23
C GLU A 27 -6.45 -21.55 -44.90
N PRO A 28 -5.90 -22.30 -45.87
CA PRO A 28 -5.68 -23.73 -45.74
C PRO A 28 -4.40 -24.08 -44.96
N GLN A 29 -4.63 -24.99 -44.02
CA GLN A 29 -3.76 -25.87 -43.25
C GLN A 29 -2.38 -26.20 -43.88
N GLY A 30 -1.32 -25.65 -43.30
CA GLY A 30 0.04 -26.25 -43.30
C GLY A 30 0.24 -27.13 -42.06
N PHE A 31 0.04 -28.44 -42.21
CA PHE A 31 -0.20 -29.43 -41.14
C PHE A 31 1.06 -30.03 -40.44
N TRP A 32 2.28 -29.50 -40.60
CA TRP A 32 3.50 -30.19 -40.12
C TRP A 32 4.39 -29.45 -39.09
N GLY A 33 3.93 -28.33 -38.52
CA GLY A 33 4.77 -27.51 -37.61
C GLY A 33 4.36 -27.46 -36.12
N LYS A 34 3.17 -27.91 -35.73
CA LYS A 34 2.54 -27.53 -34.45
C LYS A 34 2.48 -28.59 -33.35
N LEU A 35 3.25 -29.67 -33.45
CA LEU A 35 3.32 -30.69 -32.39
C LEU A 35 4.52 -30.56 -31.43
N ARG A 36 5.43 -29.58 -31.63
CA ARG A 36 6.61 -29.41 -30.75
C ARG A 36 6.42 -28.44 -29.59
N ALA A 37 5.50 -27.48 -29.69
CA ALA A 37 5.27 -26.46 -28.65
C ALA A 37 4.68 -26.99 -27.32
N PRO A 38 3.68 -27.90 -27.31
CA PRO A 38 3.07 -28.31 -26.03
C PRO A 38 4.03 -29.18 -25.20
N TRP A 39 4.90 -29.96 -25.85
CA TRP A 39 5.89 -30.79 -25.16
C TRP A 39 6.97 -29.95 -24.46
N ILE A 40 7.43 -28.87 -25.09
CA ILE A 40 8.42 -27.97 -24.48
C ILE A 40 7.81 -27.27 -23.26
N LEU A 41 6.57 -26.79 -23.35
CA LEU A 41 5.89 -26.13 -22.23
C LEU A 41 5.69 -27.08 -21.04
N LEU A 42 5.36 -28.35 -21.30
CA LEU A 42 5.18 -29.37 -20.26
C LEU A 42 6.50 -29.72 -19.56
N CYS A 43 7.61 -29.78 -20.29
CA CYS A 43 8.95 -29.94 -19.71
C CYS A 43 9.37 -28.74 -18.86
N VAL A 44 9.07 -27.51 -19.28
CA VAL A 44 9.38 -26.29 -18.50
C VAL A 44 8.58 -26.25 -17.20
N ILE A 45 7.29 -26.59 -17.24
CA ILE A 45 6.46 -26.68 -16.04
C ILE A 45 7.02 -27.75 -15.09
N ALA A 46 7.37 -28.95 -15.60
CA ALA A 46 7.93 -30.02 -14.78
C ALA A 46 9.26 -29.62 -14.09
N LEU A 47 10.14 -28.89 -14.78
CA LEU A 47 11.38 -28.37 -14.20
C LEU A 47 11.12 -27.32 -13.10
N LEU A 48 10.12 -26.44 -13.30
CA LEU A 48 9.76 -25.42 -12.30
C LEU A 48 9.14 -26.04 -11.03
N VAL A 49 8.35 -27.10 -11.14
CA VAL A 49 7.80 -27.78 -9.96
C VAL A 49 8.90 -28.53 -9.19
N ALA A 50 9.87 -29.13 -9.89
CA ALA A 50 11.00 -29.81 -9.25
C ALA A 50 11.89 -28.85 -8.44
N SER A 51 12.06 -27.60 -8.88
CA SER A 51 12.80 -26.58 -8.13
C SER A 51 12.13 -26.12 -6.83
N LEU A 52 10.84 -26.40 -6.62
CA LEU A 52 10.13 -26.01 -5.39
C LEU A 52 10.26 -27.03 -4.25
N ILE A 53 10.74 -28.26 -4.52
CA ILE A 53 10.81 -29.34 -3.52
C ILE A 53 12.28 -29.69 -3.18
N GLY A 54 13.25 -28.92 -3.67
CA GLY A 54 14.67 -29.28 -3.62
C GLY A 54 15.64 -28.17 -3.21
N PHE A 55 15.38 -27.44 -2.13
CA PHE A 55 16.43 -26.74 -1.39
C PHE A 55 16.21 -26.80 0.14
N PRO A 56 16.47 -27.96 0.76
CA PRO A 56 17.09 -27.95 2.06
C PRO A 56 18.53 -28.45 1.93
N VAL A 57 19.41 -27.90 2.77
CA VAL A 57 20.75 -28.40 3.11
C VAL A 57 21.91 -28.04 2.16
N ALA A 58 22.31 -26.75 2.12
CA ALA A 58 23.73 -26.39 1.93
C ALA A 58 24.09 -24.94 2.33
N VAL A 59 23.57 -24.38 3.42
CA VAL A 59 24.12 -23.15 4.03
C VAL A 59 24.21 -23.29 5.55
N ALA A 60 24.82 -24.38 6.03
CA ALA A 60 25.06 -24.59 7.46
C ALA A 60 26.54 -24.91 7.82
N LEU A 61 27.45 -24.95 6.85
CA LEU A 61 28.85 -25.34 7.10
C LEU A 61 29.92 -24.30 6.77
N LEU A 62 29.56 -23.09 6.35
CA LEU A 62 30.53 -22.00 6.13
C LEU A 62 30.55 -20.91 7.21
N THR A 63 29.78 -21.06 8.29
CA THR A 63 29.84 -20.17 9.48
C THR A 63 30.60 -20.77 10.68
N ARG A 64 31.09 -22.01 10.60
CA ARG A 64 31.80 -22.66 11.73
C ARG A 64 33.29 -22.31 11.89
N ARG A 65 33.88 -21.49 11.01
CA ARG A 65 35.30 -21.09 11.11
C ARG A 65 35.57 -19.61 11.41
N LEU A 66 34.55 -18.82 11.75
CA LEU A 66 34.75 -17.47 12.32
C LEU A 66 34.41 -17.38 13.81
N ASN A 67 34.00 -18.49 14.45
CA ASN A 67 33.54 -18.47 15.84
C ASN A 67 34.57 -18.98 16.87
N ALA A 68 35.86 -18.95 16.52
CA ALA A 68 36.96 -19.41 17.38
C ALA A 68 37.93 -18.27 17.78
N ALA A 69 37.45 -17.03 17.83
CA ALA A 69 38.23 -15.89 18.33
C ALA A 69 37.32 -14.78 18.91
N ASN A 70 36.49 -15.11 19.90
CA ASN A 70 36.03 -14.15 20.91
C ASN A 70 35.31 -14.88 22.07
N CYS A 71 36.07 -15.56 22.92
CA CYS A 71 35.55 -16.09 24.17
C CYS A 71 35.49 -14.97 25.24
N CYS A 72 34.71 -13.92 24.97
CA CYS A 72 34.21 -12.91 25.90
C CYS A 72 33.52 -11.79 25.10
N ALA A 73 32.35 -11.34 25.55
CA ALA A 73 31.40 -10.42 24.88
C ALA A 73 30.68 -11.06 23.68
N THR A 74 29.36 -11.00 23.53
CA THR A 74 28.48 -9.85 23.77
C THR A 74 27.06 -10.34 24.11
N THR A 75 26.42 -9.66 25.05
CA THR A 75 24.96 -9.68 25.26
C THR A 75 24.22 -9.71 23.93
N SER A 76 23.29 -10.66 23.80
CA SER A 76 22.31 -10.71 22.71
C SER A 76 21.46 -9.43 22.77
N THR A 77 21.93 -8.37 22.15
CA THR A 77 21.08 -7.23 21.77
C THR A 77 20.16 -7.74 20.68
N THR A 78 18.99 -8.24 21.07
CA THR A 78 17.77 -8.07 20.28
C THR A 78 17.83 -6.65 19.72
N PRO A 79 17.70 -6.39 18.41
CA PRO A 79 17.45 -5.05 17.94
C PRO A 79 16.04 -4.64 18.41
N THR A 80 15.90 -4.34 19.71
CA THR A 80 14.85 -3.50 20.28
C THR A 80 15.25 -2.07 19.98
N ALA A 81 15.40 -1.77 18.70
CA ALA A 81 15.23 -0.42 18.21
C ALA A 81 13.88 -0.43 17.50
N THR A 82 12.81 -0.49 18.29
CA THR A 82 11.64 0.31 17.96
C THR A 82 12.16 1.74 18.00
N ALA A 83 12.82 2.18 16.92
CA ALA A 83 13.10 3.58 16.72
C ALA A 83 11.72 4.21 16.83
N THR A 84 11.49 4.93 17.91
CA THR A 84 10.37 5.85 18.03
C THR A 84 10.56 6.82 16.87
N PHE A 85 9.97 6.46 15.73
CA PHE A 85 9.94 7.27 14.51
C PHE A 85 9.02 8.42 14.83
N ASP A 86 9.65 9.43 15.39
CA ASP A 86 8.99 10.53 16.02
C ASP A 86 9.22 11.78 15.18
N ASP A 87 9.00 11.64 13.87
CA ASP A 87 9.26 12.58 12.76
C ASP A 87 9.00 14.06 13.12
N ALA A 88 9.88 14.65 13.94
CA ALA A 88 9.74 15.93 14.67
C ALA A 88 8.61 16.02 15.73
N CYS A 89 7.89 14.94 16.06
CA CYS A 89 6.68 14.99 16.88
C CYS A 89 6.90 15.02 18.41
N SER A 90 8.05 14.63 18.96
CA SER A 90 8.38 14.81 20.39
C SER A 90 8.80 16.22 20.72
N THR A 91 9.46 16.89 19.78
CA THR A 91 10.28 18.06 20.09
C THR A 91 9.52 19.35 19.81
N ASN A 92 8.65 19.35 18.80
CA ASN A 92 7.85 20.51 18.43
C ASN A 92 6.40 20.04 18.26
N GLY A 93 5.53 20.43 19.19
CA GLY A 93 4.09 20.12 19.12
C GLY A 93 3.35 20.79 17.97
N SER A 94 4.01 21.17 16.89
CA SER A 94 3.45 21.96 15.80
C SER A 94 4.20 21.75 14.49
N GLU A 95 3.40 21.48 13.46
CA GLU A 95 3.57 21.95 12.09
C GLU A 95 5.01 22.00 11.55
N THR A 96 5.45 20.89 10.97
CA THR A 96 6.69 20.86 10.17
C THR A 96 6.32 20.65 8.71
N THR A 97 7.03 21.31 7.79
CA THR A 97 6.82 21.11 6.35
C THR A 97 7.76 20.03 5.82
N TYR A 98 7.23 19.12 5.00
CA TYR A 98 8.00 18.14 4.24
C TYR A 98 7.78 18.34 2.75
N THR A 99 8.85 18.66 2.04
CA THR A 99 8.83 18.70 0.57
C THR A 99 9.46 17.42 0.05
N ILE A 100 8.77 16.74 -0.87
CA ILE A 100 9.26 15.51 -1.45
C ILE A 100 10.50 15.82 -2.30
N PRO A 101 11.63 15.13 -2.07
CA PRO A 101 12.90 15.42 -2.75
C PRO A 101 12.91 15.05 -4.23
N TYR A 102 11.97 14.23 -4.69
CA TYR A 102 11.91 13.67 -6.04
C TYR A 102 10.51 13.80 -6.65
N GLY A 103 10.40 13.82 -7.99
CA GLY A 103 9.11 13.91 -8.68
C GLY A 103 8.49 15.30 -8.63
N ASN A 104 7.19 15.36 -8.30
CA ASN A 104 6.36 16.58 -8.38
C ASN A 104 6.72 17.68 -7.37
N ARG A 105 7.65 17.40 -6.44
CA ARG A 105 8.05 18.30 -5.34
C ARG A 105 6.85 18.78 -4.50
N ASP A 106 5.86 17.90 -4.37
CA ASP A 106 4.70 18.14 -3.52
C ASP A 106 5.15 18.43 -2.10
N THR A 107 4.49 19.40 -1.48
CA THR A 107 4.80 19.84 -0.12
C THR A 107 3.65 19.46 0.81
N PHE A 108 4.01 19.01 2.00
CA PHE A 108 3.09 18.54 3.01
C PHE A 108 3.35 19.25 4.33
N VAL A 109 2.27 19.59 5.03
CA VAL A 109 2.31 20.13 6.38
C VAL A 109 1.96 19.03 7.37
N LEU A 110 2.87 18.75 8.30
CA LEU A 110 2.80 17.62 9.23
C LEU A 110 2.11 18.03 10.54
N PHE A 111 1.22 17.18 11.01
CA PHE A 111 0.49 17.34 12.26
C PHE A 111 0.63 16.09 13.12
N CYS A 112 1.20 16.28 14.31
CA CYS A 112 1.44 15.21 15.26
C CYS A 112 0.22 14.94 16.14
N ASN A 113 -0.08 13.67 16.42
CA ASN A 113 -1.23 13.29 17.25
C ASN A 113 -2.54 13.91 16.74
N LYS A 114 -2.71 13.88 15.42
CA LYS A 114 -3.88 14.35 14.68
C LYS A 114 -4.26 13.33 13.63
N ASP A 115 -5.55 13.25 13.36
CA ASP A 115 -6.11 12.46 12.26
C ASP A 115 -6.85 13.38 11.31
N LEU A 116 -6.75 13.06 10.03
CA LEU A 116 -7.67 13.56 9.02
C LEU A 116 -8.94 12.71 9.13
N GLY A 117 -10.12 13.31 9.08
CA GLY A 117 -11.39 12.57 9.25
C GLY A 117 -11.56 11.35 8.31
N PRO A 118 -12.69 10.63 8.41
CA PRO A 118 -12.94 9.45 7.58
C PRO A 118 -13.03 9.84 6.11
N SER A 119 -12.00 9.52 5.33
CA SER A 119 -11.87 9.90 3.92
C SER A 119 -10.82 9.06 3.18
N ASP A 120 -10.59 7.85 3.68
CA ASP A 120 -9.53 6.96 3.22
C ASP A 120 -9.88 6.45 1.82
N ILE A 121 -9.03 6.73 0.83
CA ILE A 121 -9.15 6.21 -0.54
C ILE A 121 -8.29 4.98 -0.76
N TYR A 122 -7.20 4.86 -0.01
CA TYR A 122 -6.29 3.73 -0.12
C TYR A 122 -5.52 3.53 1.18
N ALA A 123 -5.22 2.28 1.51
CA ALA A 123 -4.40 1.95 2.67
C ALA A 123 -3.20 1.12 2.24
N VAL A 124 -2.02 1.56 2.65
CA VAL A 124 -0.74 0.91 2.35
C VAL A 124 0.06 0.74 3.63
N THR A 125 0.99 -0.20 3.62
CA THR A 125 2.00 -0.26 4.68
C THR A 125 3.27 0.38 4.19
N THR A 126 3.63 1.47 4.85
CA THR A 126 4.90 2.15 4.65
C THR A 126 5.73 2.05 5.93
N PRO A 127 7.07 2.01 5.82
CA PRO A 127 7.95 1.91 6.97
C PRO A 127 8.04 3.22 7.77
N THR A 128 7.73 4.37 7.15
CA THR A 128 7.89 5.69 7.78
C THR A 128 6.75 6.64 7.38
N PHE A 129 6.60 7.75 8.11
CA PHE A 129 5.61 8.76 7.78
C PHE A 129 5.95 9.50 6.47
N LYS A 130 7.24 9.75 6.22
CA LYS A 130 7.71 10.37 4.96
C LYS A 130 7.37 9.52 3.74
N THR A 131 7.63 8.21 3.81
CA THR A 131 7.25 7.29 2.74
C THR A 131 5.73 7.15 2.56
N CYS A 132 4.92 7.48 3.58
CA CYS A 132 3.48 7.61 3.45
C CYS A 132 3.09 8.84 2.61
N MET A 133 3.72 9.99 2.84
CA MET A 133 3.53 11.20 2.02
C MET A 133 4.02 10.99 0.58
N ASP A 134 5.14 10.29 0.39
CA ASP A 134 5.62 9.91 -0.93
C ASP A 134 4.59 9.03 -1.67
N ALA A 135 3.96 8.08 -0.97
CA ALA A 135 2.90 7.27 -1.56
C ALA A 135 1.68 8.12 -1.98
N CYS A 136 1.31 9.12 -1.18
CA CYS A 136 0.23 10.05 -1.50
C CYS A 136 0.53 10.88 -2.76
N SER A 137 1.74 11.46 -2.85
CA SER A 137 2.17 12.22 -4.04
C SER A 137 2.21 11.35 -5.30
N ASN A 138 2.75 10.14 -5.18
CA ASN A 138 2.74 9.18 -6.29
C ASN A 138 1.32 8.81 -6.70
N TYR A 139 0.42 8.60 -5.74
CA TYR A 139 -0.99 8.33 -6.03
C TYR A 139 -1.61 9.50 -6.79
N ARG A 140 -1.46 10.73 -6.28
CA ARG A 140 -1.96 11.95 -6.92
C ARG A 140 -1.45 12.12 -8.36
N GLY A 141 -0.18 11.84 -8.63
CA GLY A 141 0.43 12.02 -9.94
C GLY A 141 0.20 10.88 -10.95
N SER A 142 0.14 9.63 -10.48
CA SER A 142 0.23 8.45 -11.37
C SER A 142 -0.91 7.44 -11.21
N TYR A 143 -1.56 7.38 -10.04
CA TYR A 143 -2.53 6.32 -9.72
C TYR A 143 -3.92 6.85 -9.35
N ALA A 144 -4.15 8.15 -9.47
CA ALA A 144 -5.45 8.75 -9.18
C ALA A 144 -6.50 8.12 -10.11
N THR A 145 -7.43 7.35 -9.53
CA THR A 145 -8.53 6.76 -10.28
C THR A 145 -9.76 7.67 -10.19
N GLY A 146 -10.20 8.20 -11.32
CA GLY A 146 -11.35 9.11 -11.38
C GLY A 146 -11.02 10.49 -10.79
N ASN A 147 -11.96 11.04 -10.02
CA ASN A 147 -11.84 12.40 -9.45
C ASN A 147 -11.28 12.41 -8.01
N LEU A 148 -10.75 11.29 -7.52
CA LEU A 148 -10.20 11.18 -6.18
C LEU A 148 -8.68 11.33 -6.21
N THR A 149 -8.19 12.48 -5.79
CA THR A 149 -6.77 12.74 -5.55
C THR A 149 -6.42 12.51 -4.09
N CYS A 150 -5.16 12.17 -3.82
CA CYS A 150 -4.66 12.18 -2.46
C CYS A 150 -4.31 13.63 -2.07
N ASP A 151 -5.02 14.16 -1.07
CA ASP A 151 -4.83 15.53 -0.56
C ASP A 151 -4.32 15.53 0.89
N GLY A 152 -4.13 14.35 1.45
CA GLY A 152 -3.52 14.19 2.76
C GLY A 152 -3.35 12.72 3.13
N VAL A 153 -2.65 12.50 4.25
CA VAL A 153 -2.41 11.16 4.78
C VAL A 153 -2.65 11.12 6.28
N SER A 154 -3.02 9.95 6.79
CA SER A 154 -2.86 9.60 8.20
C SER A 154 -1.98 8.37 8.35
N PHE A 155 -1.09 8.39 9.34
CA PHE A 155 -0.08 7.37 9.58
C PHE A 155 -0.08 6.94 11.05
N VAL A 156 -0.12 5.64 11.28
CA VAL A 156 -0.07 5.04 12.62
C VAL A 156 1.25 4.27 12.77
N PRO A 157 2.26 4.83 13.46
CA PRO A 157 3.58 4.22 13.55
C PRO A 157 3.56 2.81 14.13
N ALA A 158 2.67 2.55 15.09
CA ALA A 158 2.53 1.22 15.70
C ALA A 158 2.12 0.14 14.68
N TRP A 159 1.43 0.52 13.60
CA TRP A 159 0.92 -0.39 12.58
C TRP A 159 1.91 -0.70 11.46
N VAL A 160 3.12 -0.10 11.51
CA VAL A 160 4.25 -0.58 10.69
C VAL A 160 4.55 -2.03 11.05
N ASN A 161 4.36 -2.41 12.32
CA ASN A 161 4.33 -3.80 12.75
C ASN A 161 2.99 -4.44 12.35
N ARG A 162 3.03 -5.38 11.40
CA ARG A 162 1.84 -6.08 10.88
C ARG A 162 1.06 -6.85 11.94
N THR A 163 1.73 -7.41 12.95
CA THR A 163 1.05 -8.08 14.06
C THR A 163 0.22 -7.08 14.85
N LYS A 164 0.77 -5.89 15.12
CA LYS A 164 0.05 -4.80 15.81
C LYS A 164 -1.09 -4.22 14.98
N ALA A 165 -0.91 -4.11 13.66
CA ALA A 165 -1.98 -3.72 12.75
C ALA A 165 -3.11 -4.76 12.74
N ALA A 166 -2.78 -6.05 12.74
CA ALA A 166 -3.76 -7.13 12.74
C ALA A 166 -4.58 -7.20 14.05
N GLU A 167 -3.95 -6.90 15.20
CA GLU A 167 -4.65 -6.79 16.50
C GLU A 167 -5.81 -5.77 16.47
N THR A 168 -5.71 -4.72 15.64
CA THR A 168 -6.73 -3.69 15.47
C THR A 168 -7.56 -3.84 14.19
N GLY A 169 -7.35 -4.92 13.41
CA GLY A 169 -8.01 -5.13 12.13
C GLY A 169 -7.56 -4.17 11.01
N SER A 170 -6.43 -3.48 11.19
CA SER A 170 -5.90 -2.57 10.18
C SER A 170 -5.16 -3.30 9.07
N ILE A 171 -5.39 -2.88 7.83
CA ILE A 171 -4.73 -3.41 6.62
C ILE A 171 -3.43 -2.68 6.26
N GLY A 172 -3.14 -1.56 6.94
CA GLY A 172 -2.03 -0.66 6.59
C GLY A 172 -1.53 0.17 7.77
N SER A 173 -0.39 0.82 7.57
CA SER A 173 0.13 1.84 8.50
C SER A 173 -0.13 3.25 7.99
N CYS A 174 -0.42 3.41 6.70
CA CYS A 174 -0.55 4.66 5.99
C CYS A 174 -1.88 4.67 5.21
N PHE A 175 -2.68 5.69 5.45
CA PHE A 175 -3.99 5.89 4.85
C PHE A 175 -3.93 7.14 4.00
N LEU A 176 -4.06 6.95 2.70
CA LEU A 176 -4.17 8.03 1.72
C LEU A 176 -5.60 8.51 1.75
N LYS A 177 -5.80 9.82 1.80
CA LYS A 177 -7.13 10.41 1.96
C LYS A 177 -7.40 11.50 0.92
N HIS A 178 -8.67 11.62 0.53
CA HIS A 178 -9.11 12.67 -0.40
C HIS A 178 -9.68 13.87 0.34
N GLY A 179 -9.39 15.07 -0.17
CA GLY A 179 -9.79 16.34 0.42
C GLY A 179 -11.05 16.94 -0.20
N PRO A 180 -11.39 18.19 0.20
CA PRO A 180 -10.49 19.15 0.82
C PRO A 180 -10.27 18.95 2.33
N PHE A 181 -9.07 19.24 2.79
CA PHE A 181 -8.72 19.28 4.21
C PHE A 181 -8.19 20.66 4.60
N SER A 182 -8.33 20.98 5.89
CA SER A 182 -7.75 22.16 6.51
C SER A 182 -7.32 21.83 7.92
N GLU A 183 -6.39 22.60 8.48
CA GLU A 183 -5.95 22.42 9.87
C GLU A 183 -7.12 22.48 10.86
N ALA A 184 -8.10 23.34 10.61
CA ALA A 184 -9.30 23.49 11.43
C ALA A 184 -10.14 22.19 11.52
N ASN A 185 -10.02 21.28 10.55
CA ASN A 185 -10.77 20.04 10.48
C ASN A 185 -10.00 18.83 11.03
N LEU A 186 -8.80 19.03 11.58
CA LEU A 186 -8.01 17.96 12.18
C LEU A 186 -8.64 17.49 13.50
N THR A 187 -8.91 16.20 13.58
CA THR A 187 -9.47 15.58 14.79
C THR A 187 -8.38 14.97 15.64
N LYS A 188 -8.69 14.67 16.90
CA LYS A 188 -7.84 13.81 17.72
C LYS A 188 -7.83 12.39 17.14
N PRO A 189 -6.73 11.63 17.28
CA PRO A 189 -6.70 10.21 16.96
C PRO A 189 -7.81 9.49 17.71
N ARG A 190 -8.38 8.44 17.10
CA ARG A 190 -9.42 7.65 17.78
C ARG A 190 -8.81 6.94 18.99
N ASP A 191 -9.58 6.89 20.07
CA ASP A 191 -9.16 6.24 21.31
C ASP A 191 -8.75 4.78 21.06
N GLY A 192 -7.64 4.36 21.66
CA GLY A 192 -7.13 2.99 21.58
C GLY A 192 -6.26 2.65 20.36
N LEU A 193 -6.11 3.54 19.36
CA LEU A 193 -5.25 3.28 18.19
C LEU A 193 -3.78 3.69 18.38
N GLY A 194 -3.46 4.36 19.49
CA GLY A 194 -2.12 4.88 19.75
C GLY A 194 -1.85 6.23 19.06
N PRO A 195 -0.57 6.67 18.98
CA PRO A 195 -0.23 7.91 18.29
C PRO A 195 -0.52 7.80 16.80
N MET A 196 -1.07 8.86 16.22
CA MET A 196 -1.36 8.98 14.80
C MET A 196 -0.88 10.33 14.31
N HIS A 197 -0.22 10.35 13.16
CA HIS A 197 0.28 11.57 12.53
C HIS A 197 -0.46 11.79 11.23
N SER A 198 -0.81 13.02 10.93
CA SER A 198 -1.43 13.35 9.65
C SER A 198 -0.65 14.42 8.92
N ALA A 199 -0.76 14.42 7.59
CA ALA A 199 -0.13 15.45 6.78
C ALA A 199 -1.10 15.96 5.72
N LEU A 200 -1.12 17.27 5.55
CA LEU A 200 -1.94 17.97 4.57
C LEU A 200 -1.10 18.34 3.36
N PHE A 201 -1.57 18.01 2.16
CA PHE A 201 -0.94 18.52 0.95
C PHE A 201 -1.15 20.05 0.85
N THR A 202 -0.06 20.77 0.61
CA THR A 202 -0.05 22.21 0.32
C THR A 202 0.66 22.40 -1.01
N ALA A 203 -0.10 22.85 -2.01
CA ALA A 203 0.39 23.11 -3.36
C ALA A 203 1.49 24.19 -3.40
#